data_AF-K3WCV0-F1
#
_entry.id   AF-K3WCV0-F1
#
_cell.length_a   1.000
_cell.length_b   1.000
_cell.length_c   1.000
_cell.angle_alpha   90.00
_cell.angle_beta   90.00
_cell.angle_gamma   90.00
#
_symmetry.space_group_name_H-M   'P 1'
#
loop_
_entity.id
_entity.type
_entity.pdbx_description
1 polymer ?
#
loop_
_entity_poly.entity_id
_entity_poly.type
_entity_poly.pdbx_seq_one_letter_code
_entity_poly.pdbx_strand_id
1 'polypeptide(L)'
;MSHAIVSGSSNASSYAYFSRPMYHLWWVGILVLHCIGAAYYIAAAFAYWYLSGTYLDSCLAFYSLGLPSKYHHMMGRVHAFMGTLHCGLLLWMLTWSIRRRAFVFGFAGTLRSERRNVRELAESLKKQKQTSLNALWHVSKQIYNATLGRRGLFGVENPWFDVLLVLREIVETALQTDQAYRMSRFLPRIWINRFYVGLLVLNCWSTALIHHLYHDSPSRRRVLSILCDCILDTATTIAIPALLVLSYAKDYDFSLKGFDSGKWTDDIWFVNVLNEFQMILVVSWADLATRMVFSFGMISSMNGMKNLVRPCVKRTQVQTTMMTTAAPGSRPSSTM
;
A
#
# COMPACT_ATOMS: atom_id res chain seq x y z
N MET A 1 46.46 26.91 -18.02
CA MET A 1 45.01 26.99 -18.33
C MET A 1 44.56 25.63 -18.83
N SER A 2 44.05 24.80 -17.91
CA SER A 2 43.39 23.53 -18.26
C SER A 2 42.20 23.40 -17.32
N HIS A 3 41.03 23.76 -17.84
CA HIS A 3 39.75 23.56 -17.17
C HIS A 3 39.42 22.06 -17.16
N ALA A 4 39.67 21.39 -16.04
CA ALA A 4 39.04 20.12 -15.75
C ALA A 4 37.67 20.43 -15.14
N ILE A 5 36.63 20.17 -15.93
CA ILE A 5 35.23 20.22 -15.55
C ILE A 5 35.03 19.22 -14.42
N VAL A 6 34.87 19.73 -13.20
CA VAL A 6 34.34 18.96 -12.08
C VAL A 6 32.88 18.66 -12.44
N SER A 7 32.64 17.45 -12.93
CA SER A 7 31.30 16.90 -13.09
C SER A 7 30.69 16.71 -11.71
N GLY A 8 30.04 17.77 -11.24
CA GLY A 8 29.16 17.70 -10.08
C GLY A 8 28.01 16.76 -10.40
N SER A 9 28.13 15.49 -10.00
CA SER A 9 26.95 14.65 -9.79
C SER A 9 26.20 15.27 -8.61
N SER A 10 25.31 16.20 -8.90
CA SER A 10 24.31 16.66 -7.96
C SER A 10 23.52 15.42 -7.54
N ASN A 11 23.79 14.94 -6.32
CA ASN A 11 22.95 13.97 -5.64
C ASN A 11 21.55 14.60 -5.50
N ALA A 12 20.72 14.47 -6.53
CA ALA A 12 19.32 14.80 -6.49
C ALA A 12 18.75 14.12 -5.24
N SER A 13 18.23 14.92 -4.31
CA SER A 13 17.88 14.44 -2.99
C SER A 13 16.95 13.23 -3.08
N SER A 14 17.41 12.04 -2.66
CA SER A 14 16.67 10.77 -2.77
C SER A 14 15.36 10.70 -1.97
N TYR A 15 14.96 11.80 -1.33
CA TYR A 15 13.77 11.94 -0.51
C TYR A 15 12.88 13.06 -1.02
N ALA A 16 11.58 12.89 -0.85
CA ALA A 16 10.60 13.95 -1.05
C ALA A 16 10.36 14.65 0.30
N TYR A 17 10.79 15.91 0.40
CA TYR A 17 10.60 16.71 1.59
C TYR A 17 9.24 17.42 1.56
N PHE A 18 8.50 17.31 2.67
CA PHE A 18 7.18 17.89 2.83
C PHE A 18 7.09 18.75 4.10
N SER A 19 6.18 19.71 4.13
CA SER A 19 5.90 20.47 5.36
C SER A 19 5.43 19.52 6.47
N ARG A 20 5.54 19.92 7.75
CA ARG A 20 5.12 19.07 8.88
C ARG A 20 3.65 18.63 8.79
N PRO A 21 2.67 19.51 8.48
CA PRO A 21 1.28 19.08 8.30
C PRO A 21 1.13 18.05 7.18
N MET A 22 1.78 18.28 6.04
CA MET A 22 1.73 17.35 4.91
C MET A 22 2.37 16.00 5.25
N TYR A 23 3.47 15.99 5.98
CA TYR A 23 4.08 14.76 6.49
C TYR A 23 3.13 13.97 7.42
N HIS A 24 2.37 14.66 8.28
CA HIS A 24 1.34 14.01 9.09
C HIS A 24 0.19 13.47 8.24
N LEU A 25 -0.23 14.18 7.19
CA LEU A 25 -1.24 13.69 6.25
C LEU A 25 -0.78 12.40 5.54
N TRP A 26 0.46 12.33 5.09
CA TRP A 26 1.04 11.08 4.58
C TRP A 26 1.02 9.96 5.60
N TRP A 27 1.32 10.27 6.87
CA TRP A 27 1.26 9.30 7.95
C TRP A 27 -0.16 8.77 8.16
N VAL A 28 -1.16 9.65 8.27
CA VAL A 28 -2.56 9.27 8.44
C VAL A 28 -3.06 8.50 7.22
N GLY A 29 -2.77 8.97 6.00
CA GLY A 29 -3.21 8.32 4.76
C GLY A 29 -2.70 6.89 4.65
N ILE A 30 -1.41 6.66 4.92
CA ILE A 30 -0.83 5.31 4.88
C ILE A 30 -1.39 4.42 6.00
N LEU A 31 -1.68 4.99 7.18
CA LEU A 31 -2.35 4.26 8.26
C LEU A 31 -3.75 3.81 7.80
N VAL A 32 -4.53 4.73 7.23
CA VAL A 32 -5.89 4.47 6.73
C VAL A 32 -5.88 3.39 5.65
N LEU A 33 -4.94 3.44 4.69
CA LEU A 33 -4.80 2.40 3.68
C LEU A 33 -4.52 1.02 4.30
N HIS A 34 -3.67 0.94 5.34
CA HIS A 34 -3.48 -0.31 6.06
C HIS A 34 -4.73 -0.76 6.80
N CYS A 35 -5.49 0.13 7.43
CA CYS A 35 -6.75 -0.19 8.08
C CYS A 35 -7.78 -0.75 7.09
N ILE A 36 -7.95 -0.10 5.93
CA ILE A 36 -8.87 -0.53 4.87
C ILE A 36 -8.49 -1.92 4.38
N GLY A 37 -7.21 -2.14 4.06
CA GLY A 37 -6.72 -3.46 3.64
C GLY A 37 -6.93 -4.52 4.72
N ALA A 38 -6.55 -4.24 5.97
CA ALA A 38 -6.76 -5.18 7.08
C ALA A 38 -8.23 -5.55 7.26
N ALA A 39 -9.12 -4.55 7.31
CA ALA A 39 -10.55 -4.77 7.47
C ALA A 39 -11.13 -5.62 6.35
N TYR A 40 -10.81 -5.29 5.09
CA TYR A 40 -11.29 -6.04 3.94
C TYR A 40 -10.80 -7.48 3.93
N TYR A 41 -9.48 -7.71 4.06
CA TYR A 41 -8.93 -9.06 3.97
C TYR A 41 -9.34 -9.93 5.16
N ILE A 42 -9.50 -9.37 6.37
CA ILE A 42 -10.04 -10.10 7.51
C ILE A 42 -11.52 -10.45 7.29
N ALA A 43 -12.33 -9.51 6.80
CA ALA A 43 -13.73 -9.77 6.50
C ALA A 43 -13.88 -10.83 5.40
N ALA A 44 -13.09 -10.76 4.32
CA ALA A 44 -13.07 -11.77 3.27
C ALA A 44 -12.62 -13.14 3.79
N ALA A 45 -11.59 -13.16 4.65
CA ALA A 45 -11.14 -14.39 5.30
C ALA A 45 -12.26 -15.02 6.15
N PHE A 46 -12.94 -14.21 6.95
CA PHE A 46 -14.07 -14.64 7.75
C PHE A 46 -15.21 -15.17 6.88
N ALA A 47 -15.58 -14.44 5.83
CA ALA A 47 -16.62 -14.83 4.89
C ALA A 47 -16.32 -16.22 4.29
N TYR A 48 -15.14 -16.43 3.71
CA TYR A 48 -14.77 -17.74 3.17
C TYR A 48 -14.62 -18.84 4.22
N TRP A 49 -14.23 -18.50 5.45
CA TRP A 49 -14.09 -19.49 6.52
C TRP A 49 -15.43 -20.07 6.97
N TYR A 50 -16.46 -19.22 7.01
CA TYR A 50 -17.80 -19.59 7.48
C TYR A 50 -18.81 -19.83 6.36
N LEU A 51 -18.40 -19.71 5.10
CA LEU A 51 -19.26 -19.97 3.95
C LEU A 51 -19.62 -21.46 3.86
N SER A 52 -18.67 -22.37 4.13
CA SER A 52 -18.88 -23.80 3.92
C SER A 52 -20.03 -24.35 4.78
N GLY A 53 -20.94 -25.09 4.13
CA GLY A 53 -22.09 -25.70 4.80
C GLY A 53 -23.24 -24.74 5.12
N THR A 54 -23.21 -23.52 4.57
CA THR A 54 -24.34 -22.59 4.65
C THR A 54 -25.36 -22.84 3.53
N TYR A 55 -26.57 -22.29 3.69
CA TYR A 55 -27.53 -22.28 2.59
C TYR A 55 -26.98 -21.53 1.38
N LEU A 56 -26.28 -20.41 1.62
CA LEU A 56 -25.60 -19.68 0.54
C LEU A 56 -24.63 -20.57 -0.22
N ASP A 57 -23.75 -21.31 0.45
CA ASP A 57 -22.81 -22.24 -0.20
C ASP A 57 -23.50 -23.29 -1.07
N SER A 58 -24.64 -23.80 -0.61
CA SER A 58 -25.47 -24.73 -1.40
C SER A 58 -26.01 -24.07 -2.68
N CYS A 59 -26.50 -22.83 -2.59
CA CYS A 59 -26.94 -22.07 -3.76
C CYS A 59 -25.78 -21.75 -4.70
N LEU A 60 -24.62 -21.34 -4.17
CA LEU A 60 -23.42 -21.05 -4.98
C LEU A 60 -22.97 -22.30 -5.73
N ALA A 61 -22.95 -23.46 -5.08
CA ALA A 61 -22.61 -24.73 -5.71
C ALA A 61 -23.62 -25.10 -6.80
N PHE A 62 -24.91 -24.94 -6.54
CA PHE A 62 -25.98 -25.23 -7.50
C PHE A 62 -25.85 -24.38 -8.79
N TYR A 63 -25.60 -23.08 -8.65
CA TYR A 63 -25.42 -22.16 -9.79
C TYR A 63 -23.99 -22.09 -10.32
N SER A 64 -23.07 -22.92 -9.82
CA SER A 64 -21.65 -22.92 -10.21
C SER A 64 -20.97 -21.53 -10.08
N LEU A 65 -21.29 -20.83 -9.00
CA LEU A 65 -20.72 -19.52 -8.66
C LEU A 65 -19.48 -19.68 -7.77
N GLY A 66 -18.33 -19.20 -8.25
CA GLY A 66 -17.08 -19.24 -7.48
C GLY A 66 -16.41 -20.61 -7.48
N LEU A 67 -15.27 -20.71 -6.80
CA LEU A 67 -14.59 -21.99 -6.59
C LEU A 67 -15.39 -22.93 -5.67
N PRO A 68 -15.33 -24.26 -5.90
CA PRO A 68 -16.02 -25.25 -5.09
C PRO A 68 -15.73 -25.16 -3.58
N SER A 69 -16.69 -25.56 -2.75
CA SER A 69 -16.68 -25.46 -1.29
C SER A 69 -15.42 -26.04 -0.63
N LYS A 70 -14.84 -27.09 -1.21
CA LYS A 70 -13.57 -27.70 -0.73
C LYS A 70 -12.39 -26.73 -0.70
N TYR A 71 -12.44 -25.63 -1.45
CA TYR A 71 -11.38 -24.62 -1.51
C TYR A 71 -11.66 -23.37 -0.67
N HIS A 72 -12.84 -23.26 -0.05
CA HIS A 72 -13.23 -22.08 0.73
C HIS A 72 -12.24 -21.77 1.85
N HIS A 73 -11.84 -22.77 2.64
CA HIS A 73 -10.82 -22.56 3.67
C HIS A 73 -9.44 -22.17 3.12
N MET A 74 -9.05 -22.64 1.93
CA MET A 74 -7.80 -22.21 1.30
C MET A 74 -7.87 -20.73 0.93
N MET A 75 -8.97 -20.30 0.32
CA MET A 75 -9.21 -18.88 0.02
C MET A 75 -9.24 -18.04 1.29
N GLY A 76 -9.88 -18.53 2.35
CA GLY A 76 -9.88 -17.92 3.67
C GLY A 76 -8.47 -17.75 4.25
N ARG A 77 -7.61 -18.77 4.15
CA ARG A 77 -6.20 -18.69 4.60
C ARG A 77 -5.40 -17.64 3.82
N VAL A 78 -5.58 -17.56 2.51
CA VAL A 78 -4.88 -16.57 1.65
C VAL A 78 -5.28 -15.14 2.03
N HIS A 79 -6.58 -14.88 2.22
CA HIS A 79 -7.05 -13.57 2.68
C HIS A 79 -6.60 -13.29 4.12
N ALA A 80 -6.64 -14.28 5.01
CA ALA A 80 -6.17 -14.14 6.39
C ALA A 80 -4.68 -13.76 6.43
N PHE A 81 -3.86 -14.41 5.59
CA PHE A 81 -2.46 -14.06 5.44
C PHE A 81 -2.28 -12.59 5.05
N MET A 82 -2.99 -12.12 4.02
CA MET A 82 -2.95 -10.71 3.63
C MET A 82 -3.41 -9.76 4.75
N GLY A 83 -4.51 -10.10 5.43
CA GLY A 83 -5.00 -9.34 6.59
C GLY A 83 -3.95 -9.22 7.70
N THR A 84 -3.27 -10.33 8.03
CA THR A 84 -2.20 -10.34 9.03
C THR A 84 -1.01 -9.48 8.64
N LEU A 85 -0.64 -9.43 7.36
CA LEU A 85 0.42 -8.54 6.88
C LEU A 85 0.05 -7.07 7.08
N HIS A 86 -1.18 -6.68 6.73
CA HIS A 86 -1.65 -5.31 6.97
C HIS A 86 -1.70 -4.97 8.47
N CYS A 87 -2.23 -5.86 9.31
CA CYS A 87 -2.25 -5.68 10.77
C CYS A 87 -0.83 -5.56 11.35
N GLY A 88 0.11 -6.41 10.92
CA GLY A 88 1.49 -6.36 11.37
C GLY A 88 2.16 -5.02 11.02
N LEU A 89 1.98 -4.53 9.79
CA LEU A 89 2.51 -3.25 9.34
C LEU A 89 1.87 -2.05 10.06
N LEU A 90 0.57 -2.13 10.32
CA LEU A 90 -0.20 -1.14 11.08
C LEU A 90 0.30 -1.07 12.52
N LEU A 91 0.35 -2.21 13.22
CA LEU A 91 0.82 -2.30 14.60
C LEU A 91 2.27 -1.84 14.72
N TRP A 92 3.11 -2.18 13.75
CA TRP A 92 4.48 -1.70 13.68
C TRP A 92 4.53 -0.17 13.62
N MET A 93 3.78 0.44 12.70
CA MET A 93 3.73 1.89 12.53
C MET A 93 3.20 2.60 13.78
N LEU A 94 2.14 2.09 14.41
CA LEU A 94 1.60 2.64 15.66
C LEU A 94 2.60 2.52 16.82
N THR A 95 3.18 1.34 17.00
CA THR A 95 4.12 1.07 18.09
C THR A 95 5.32 2.01 18.03
N TRP A 96 5.87 2.23 16.82
CA TRP A 96 6.98 3.16 16.62
C TRP A 96 6.60 4.61 16.90
N SER A 97 5.41 5.03 16.45
CA SER A 97 4.94 6.39 16.71
C SER A 97 4.71 6.64 18.20
N ILE A 98 4.15 5.67 18.92
CA ILE A 98 3.93 5.75 20.38
C ILE A 98 5.27 5.79 21.12
N ARG A 99 6.20 4.88 20.82
CA ARG A 99 7.52 4.82 21.47
C ARG A 99 8.32 6.10 21.28
N ARG A 100 8.22 6.73 20.10
CA ARG A 100 8.94 7.98 19.79
C ARG A 100 8.13 9.24 20.10
N ARG A 101 6.88 9.10 20.56
CA ARG A 101 5.93 10.22 20.76
C ARG A 101 5.87 11.18 19.56
N ALA A 102 5.97 10.62 18.36
CA ALA A 102 6.04 11.38 17.11
C ALA A 102 5.55 10.52 15.94
N PHE A 103 4.97 11.11 14.91
CA PHE A 103 4.53 10.39 13.73
C PHE A 103 5.71 9.83 12.94
N VAL A 104 5.93 8.51 13.01
CA VAL A 104 7.06 7.83 12.36
C VAL A 104 6.57 6.58 11.64
N PHE A 105 7.11 6.31 10.46
CA PHE A 105 6.74 5.15 9.62
C PHE A 105 7.44 3.84 10.00
N GLY A 106 8.39 3.89 10.94
CA GLY A 106 9.15 2.73 11.44
C GLY A 106 10.44 2.39 10.70
N PHE A 107 10.67 2.88 9.46
CA PHE A 107 11.83 2.46 8.65
C PHE A 107 13.01 3.44 8.59
N ALA A 108 12.80 4.74 8.80
CA ALA A 108 13.83 5.76 8.62
C ALA A 108 14.77 5.87 9.85
N GLY A 109 15.81 5.04 9.91
CA GLY A 109 17.02 5.31 10.70
C GLY A 109 17.14 4.66 12.08
N THR A 110 16.16 3.90 12.57
CA THR A 110 16.21 3.35 13.95
C THR A 110 17.13 2.14 14.13
N LEU A 111 17.44 1.42 13.05
CA LEU A 111 18.22 0.18 13.13
C LEU A 111 19.67 0.37 13.60
N ARG A 112 20.20 1.60 13.65
CA ARG A 112 21.60 1.86 14.03
C ARG A 112 21.77 2.37 15.47
N SER A 113 20.79 3.08 16.03
CA SER A 113 20.86 3.66 17.38
C SER A 113 20.29 2.72 18.45
N GLU A 114 19.17 2.05 18.16
CA GLU A 114 18.51 1.17 19.14
C GLU A 114 19.18 -0.21 19.23
N ARG A 115 19.89 -0.61 18.16
CA ARG A 115 20.67 -1.86 18.07
C ARG A 115 21.88 -1.87 19.01
N ARG A 116 22.28 -0.74 19.59
CA ARG A 116 23.33 -0.66 20.61
C ARG A 116 22.77 -1.03 22.00
N ASN A 117 21.64 -0.40 22.38
CA ASN A 117 21.03 -0.56 23.71
C ASN A 117 20.27 -1.89 23.86
N VAL A 118 19.67 -2.40 22.78
CA VAL A 118 18.97 -3.70 22.79
C VAL A 118 19.96 -4.87 22.77
N ARG A 119 21.21 -4.68 22.30
CA ARG A 119 22.21 -5.76 22.25
C ARG A 119 22.73 -6.11 23.65
N GLU A 120 22.88 -5.11 24.54
CA GLU A 120 23.20 -5.32 25.96
C GLU A 120 22.06 -6.03 26.72
N LEU A 121 20.80 -5.68 26.45
CA LEU A 121 19.65 -6.32 27.12
C LEU A 121 19.27 -7.69 26.51
N ALA A 122 19.57 -7.91 25.23
CA ALA A 122 19.27 -9.17 24.55
C ALA A 122 20.30 -10.26 24.84
N GLU A 123 21.55 -9.92 25.20
CA GLU A 123 22.53 -10.93 25.62
C GLU A 123 22.19 -11.56 26.97
N SER A 124 21.48 -10.85 27.86
CA SER A 124 21.03 -11.40 29.14
C SER A 124 19.78 -12.30 29.02
N LEU A 125 18.97 -12.15 27.98
CA LEU A 125 17.72 -12.93 27.77
C LEU A 125 17.86 -14.11 26.78
N LYS A 126 18.95 -14.18 26.00
CA LYS A 126 19.09 -15.10 24.86
C LYS A 126 19.41 -16.57 25.19
N LYS A 127 19.69 -16.93 26.44
CA LYS A 127 20.30 -18.24 26.73
C LYS A 127 19.33 -19.43 26.77
N GLN A 128 18.00 -19.25 26.72
CA GLN A 128 17.09 -20.32 27.18
C GLN A 128 15.92 -20.76 26.28
N LYS A 129 15.53 -20.08 25.17
CA LYS A 129 14.29 -20.48 24.46
C LYS A 129 14.27 -20.37 22.92
N GLN A 130 15.40 -20.12 22.26
CA GLN A 130 15.42 -19.35 21.02
C GLN A 130 16.21 -19.98 19.84
N THR A 131 15.67 -21.00 19.18
CA THR A 131 16.29 -21.56 17.94
C THR A 131 15.36 -21.56 16.72
N SER A 132 14.07 -21.93 16.83
CA SER A 132 13.15 -21.96 15.67
C SER A 132 12.58 -20.60 15.26
N LEU A 133 12.18 -19.75 16.22
CA LEU A 133 11.63 -18.41 15.97
C LEU A 133 12.67 -17.43 15.38
N ASN A 134 13.96 -17.63 15.70
CA ASN A 134 15.03 -16.84 15.12
C ASN A 134 15.22 -17.14 13.63
N ALA A 135 15.15 -18.41 13.22
CA ALA A 135 15.34 -18.80 11.83
C ALA A 135 14.26 -18.17 10.93
N LEU A 136 12.98 -18.27 11.33
CA LEU A 136 11.87 -17.64 10.59
C LEU A 136 11.99 -16.11 10.52
N TRP A 137 12.42 -15.47 11.62
CA TRP A 137 12.69 -14.03 11.63
C TRP A 137 13.85 -13.63 10.71
N HIS A 138 14.92 -14.42 10.67
CA HIS A 138 16.05 -14.16 9.80
C HIS A 138 15.68 -14.29 8.32
N VAL A 139 14.95 -15.35 7.97
CA VAL A 139 14.44 -15.56 6.60
C VAL A 139 13.46 -14.45 6.19
N SER A 140 12.47 -14.12 7.04
CA SER A 140 11.50 -13.07 6.72
C SER A 140 12.16 -11.69 6.57
N LYS A 141 13.15 -11.38 7.42
CA LYS A 141 13.94 -10.15 7.30
C LYS A 141 14.80 -10.13 6.04
N GLN A 142 15.37 -11.27 5.64
CA GLN A 142 16.14 -11.38 4.40
C GLN A 142 15.25 -11.18 3.18
N ILE A 143 14.08 -11.82 3.14
CA ILE A 143 13.07 -11.64 2.09
C ILE A 143 12.63 -10.18 2.05
N TYR A 144 12.25 -9.58 3.19
CA TYR A 144 11.85 -8.18 3.26
C TYR A 144 12.94 -7.25 2.71
N ASN A 145 14.20 -7.41 3.12
CA ASN A 145 15.28 -6.55 2.63
C ASN A 145 15.56 -6.74 1.14
N ALA A 146 15.42 -7.97 0.63
CA ALA A 146 15.62 -8.29 -0.78
C ALA A 146 14.48 -7.76 -1.67
N THR A 147 13.24 -7.73 -1.18
CA THR A 147 12.07 -7.33 -1.97
C THR A 147 11.66 -5.88 -1.69
N LEU A 148 11.29 -5.58 -0.45
CA LEU A 148 10.71 -4.30 0.01
C LEU A 148 11.74 -3.37 0.67
N GLY A 149 12.99 -3.80 0.83
CA GLY A 149 14.07 -2.95 1.30
C GLY A 149 14.33 -1.78 0.35
N ARG A 150 14.96 -0.70 0.82
CA ARG A 150 15.24 0.49 -0.03
C ARG A 150 16.07 0.18 -1.28
N ARG A 151 16.97 -0.80 -1.18
CA ARG A 151 17.78 -1.33 -2.30
C ARG A 151 17.26 -2.68 -2.83
N GLY A 152 16.11 -3.13 -2.35
CA GLY A 152 15.49 -4.37 -2.80
C GLY A 152 14.94 -4.25 -4.22
N LEU A 153 14.36 -5.33 -4.74
CA LEU A 153 13.77 -5.39 -6.06
C LEU A 153 12.74 -4.26 -6.27
N PHE A 154 11.82 -4.07 -5.33
CA PHE A 154 10.83 -2.98 -5.35
C PHE A 154 11.28 -1.75 -4.55
N GLY A 155 12.60 -1.64 -4.33
CA GLY A 155 13.21 -0.57 -3.57
C GLY A 155 13.28 0.74 -4.35
N VAL A 156 12.98 1.85 -3.69
CA VAL A 156 13.02 3.20 -4.27
C VAL A 156 14.43 3.71 -4.61
N GLU A 157 15.49 3.04 -4.13
CA GLU A 157 16.88 3.33 -4.50
C GLU A 157 17.44 2.31 -5.51
N ASN A 158 16.61 1.47 -6.11
CA ASN A 158 17.04 0.53 -7.14
C ASN A 158 17.42 1.31 -8.43
N PRO A 159 18.57 1.04 -9.06
CA PRO A 159 18.94 1.67 -10.34
C PRO A 159 17.91 1.49 -11.45
N TRP A 160 17.18 0.37 -11.41
CA TRP A 160 16.14 0.01 -12.38
C TRP A 160 14.74 0.44 -11.93
N PHE A 161 14.63 1.32 -10.92
CA PHE A 161 13.35 1.71 -10.33
C PHE A 161 12.33 2.16 -11.39
N ASP A 162 12.72 3.07 -12.29
CA ASP A 162 11.81 3.61 -13.30
C ASP A 162 11.38 2.52 -14.31
N VAL A 163 12.25 1.54 -14.63
CA VAL A 163 11.91 0.39 -15.50
C VAL A 163 10.98 -0.59 -14.79
N LEU A 164 11.27 -0.92 -13.52
CA LEU A 164 10.45 -1.83 -12.72
C LEU A 164 9.08 -1.22 -12.41
N LEU A 165 9.01 0.10 -12.23
CA LEU A 165 7.77 0.85 -12.11
C LEU A 165 6.94 0.73 -13.39
N VAL A 166 7.54 1.00 -14.56
CA VAL A 166 6.83 0.86 -15.84
C VAL A 166 6.38 -0.58 -16.10
N LEU A 167 7.21 -1.57 -15.82
CA LEU A 167 6.82 -2.99 -15.96
C LEU A 167 5.62 -3.32 -15.08
N ARG A 168 5.64 -2.84 -13.83
CA ARG A 168 4.56 -3.01 -12.88
C ARG A 168 3.28 -2.34 -13.38
N GLU A 169 3.37 -1.09 -13.83
CA GLU A 169 2.24 -0.34 -14.41
C GLU A 169 1.65 -1.06 -15.64
N ILE A 170 2.48 -1.66 -16.50
CA ILE A 170 2.02 -2.44 -17.66
C ILE A 170 1.24 -3.67 -17.20
N VAL A 171 1.80 -4.44 -16.25
CA VAL A 171 1.15 -5.64 -15.71
C VAL A 171 -0.17 -5.27 -15.02
N GLU A 172 -0.18 -4.24 -14.18
CA GLU A 172 -1.37 -3.76 -13.49
C GLU A 172 -2.41 -3.23 -14.47
N THR A 173 -2.02 -2.46 -15.49
CA THR A 173 -2.94 -1.98 -16.52
C THR A 173 -3.54 -3.13 -17.31
N ALA A 174 -2.77 -4.16 -17.67
CA ALA A 174 -3.29 -5.34 -18.36
C ALA A 174 -4.30 -6.09 -17.48
N LEU A 175 -3.97 -6.30 -16.20
CA LEU A 175 -4.84 -6.98 -15.24
C LEU A 175 -6.11 -6.16 -14.90
N GLN A 176 -6.00 -4.83 -14.79
CA GLN A 176 -7.15 -3.93 -14.62
C GLN A 176 -7.99 -3.86 -15.91
N THR A 177 -7.39 -4.00 -17.10
CA THR A 177 -8.13 -4.08 -18.37
C THR A 177 -8.93 -5.37 -18.47
N ASP A 178 -8.35 -6.51 -18.07
CA ASP A 178 -9.09 -7.78 -17.98
C ASP A 178 -10.27 -7.67 -17.00
N GLN A 179 -10.03 -7.07 -15.82
CA GLN A 179 -11.09 -6.78 -14.88
C GLN A 179 -12.15 -5.82 -15.44
N ALA A 180 -11.76 -4.78 -16.18
CA ALA A 180 -12.69 -3.86 -16.84
C ALA A 180 -13.58 -4.59 -17.86
N TYR A 181 -12.99 -5.49 -18.64
CA TYR A 181 -13.72 -6.32 -19.59
C TYR A 181 -14.69 -7.27 -18.88
N ARG A 182 -14.28 -7.90 -17.79
CA ARG A 182 -15.19 -8.69 -16.96
C ARG A 182 -16.32 -7.84 -16.40
N MET A 183 -16.02 -6.65 -15.91
CA MET A 183 -17.02 -5.72 -15.40
C MET A 183 -18.00 -5.24 -16.46
N SER A 184 -17.54 -4.99 -17.69
CA SER A 184 -18.45 -4.59 -18.78
C SER A 184 -19.41 -5.71 -19.18
N ARG A 185 -19.00 -6.97 -19.02
CA ARG A 185 -19.81 -8.16 -19.30
C ARG A 185 -20.77 -8.53 -18.17
N PHE A 186 -20.32 -8.43 -16.92
CA PHE A 186 -21.04 -8.98 -15.76
C PHE A 186 -21.66 -7.91 -14.85
N LEU A 187 -21.37 -6.63 -15.02
CA LEU A 187 -21.87 -5.62 -14.08
C LEU A 187 -23.06 -4.84 -14.66
N PRO A 188 -24.32 -5.16 -14.26
CA PRO A 188 -25.49 -4.45 -14.76
C PRO A 188 -25.57 -3.01 -14.22
N ARG A 189 -24.90 -2.73 -13.09
CA ARG A 189 -24.88 -1.41 -12.45
C ARG A 189 -24.03 -0.42 -13.25
N ILE A 190 -24.71 0.42 -14.03
CA ILE A 190 -24.11 1.45 -14.89
C ILE A 190 -23.13 2.36 -14.14
N TRP A 191 -23.45 2.77 -12.91
CA TRP A 191 -22.60 3.71 -12.16
C TRP A 191 -21.26 3.07 -11.74
N ILE A 192 -21.26 1.81 -11.29
CA ILE A 192 -20.02 1.11 -10.90
C ILE A 192 -19.19 0.80 -12.15
N ASN A 193 -19.84 0.41 -13.25
CA ASN A 193 -19.16 0.15 -14.52
C ASN A 193 -18.48 1.44 -15.06
N ARG A 194 -19.20 2.57 -15.10
CA ARG A 194 -18.64 3.88 -15.47
C ARG A 194 -17.51 4.31 -14.54
N PHE A 195 -17.65 4.07 -13.24
CA PHE A 195 -16.60 4.36 -12.27
C PHE A 195 -15.33 3.55 -12.58
N TYR A 196 -15.46 2.25 -12.89
CA TYR A 196 -14.32 1.40 -13.26
C TYR A 196 -13.61 1.90 -14.52
N VAL A 197 -14.37 2.24 -15.57
CA VAL A 197 -13.79 2.82 -16.80
C VAL A 197 -13.03 4.12 -16.48
N GLY A 198 -13.58 4.95 -15.59
CA GLY A 198 -12.88 6.13 -15.08
C GLY A 198 -11.56 5.81 -14.39
N LEU A 199 -11.52 4.78 -13.54
CA LEU A 199 -10.28 4.31 -12.90
C LEU A 199 -9.24 3.84 -13.93
N LEU A 200 -9.67 3.12 -14.97
CA LEU A 200 -8.77 2.66 -16.04
C LEU A 200 -8.15 3.84 -16.81
N VAL A 201 -8.98 4.83 -17.17
CA VAL A 201 -8.49 6.06 -17.83
C VAL A 201 -7.50 6.79 -16.92
N LEU A 202 -7.82 6.93 -15.64
CA LEU A 202 -6.92 7.54 -14.66
C LEU A 202 -5.62 6.77 -14.51
N ASN A 203 -5.64 5.43 -14.53
CA ASN A 203 -4.43 4.62 -14.47
C ASN A 203 -3.51 4.96 -15.66
N CYS A 204 -4.05 4.93 -16.88
CA CYS A 204 -3.30 5.25 -18.10
C CYS A 204 -2.73 6.67 -18.14
N TRP A 205 -3.41 7.64 -17.53
CA TRP A 205 -3.03 9.06 -17.63
C TRP A 205 -2.23 9.56 -16.42
N SER A 206 -2.36 8.90 -15.26
CA SER A 206 -1.80 9.39 -13.99
C SER A 206 -0.29 9.55 -14.05
N THR A 207 0.45 8.53 -14.51
CA THR A 207 1.90 8.57 -14.58
C THR A 207 2.40 9.63 -15.55
N ALA A 208 1.78 9.75 -16.74
CA ALA A 208 2.14 10.77 -17.71
C ALA A 208 1.88 12.19 -17.18
N LEU A 209 0.72 12.41 -16.55
CA LEU A 209 0.35 13.71 -15.98
C LEU A 209 1.28 14.10 -14.82
N ILE A 210 1.60 13.15 -13.93
CA ILE A 210 2.53 13.37 -12.81
C ILE A 210 3.93 13.67 -13.34
N HIS A 211 4.36 12.97 -14.39
CA HIS A 211 5.66 13.21 -15.01
C HIS A 211 5.76 14.61 -15.60
N HIS A 212 4.69 15.09 -16.25
CA HIS A 212 4.62 16.44 -16.81
C HIS A 212 4.63 17.51 -15.70
N LEU A 213 3.75 17.38 -14.70
CA LEU A 213 3.58 18.39 -13.64
C LEU A 213 4.75 18.46 -12.66
N TYR A 214 5.47 17.36 -12.43
CA TYR A 214 6.54 17.28 -11.44
C TYR A 214 7.92 16.98 -12.06
N HIS A 215 8.14 17.38 -13.31
CA HIS A 215 9.40 17.13 -14.02
C HIS A 215 10.63 17.68 -13.27
N ASP A 216 10.50 18.82 -12.59
CA ASP A 216 11.57 19.45 -11.81
C ASP A 216 11.90 18.75 -10.48
N SER A 217 11.03 17.84 -10.00
CA SER A 217 11.14 17.28 -8.66
C SER A 217 11.03 15.74 -8.67
N PRO A 218 12.12 15.03 -9.03
CA PRO A 218 12.08 13.58 -9.28
C PRO A 218 11.56 12.78 -8.08
N SER A 219 11.91 13.17 -6.86
CA SER A 219 11.45 12.48 -5.65
C SER A 219 9.96 12.69 -5.36
N ARG A 220 9.41 13.87 -5.64
CA ARG A 220 7.97 14.13 -5.50
C ARG A 220 7.18 13.40 -6.58
N ARG A 221 7.67 13.43 -7.82
CA ARG A 221 7.13 12.65 -8.94
C ARG A 221 6.97 11.18 -8.56
N ARG A 222 8.06 10.55 -8.07
CA ARG A 222 8.04 9.14 -7.64
C ARG A 222 7.01 8.87 -6.53
N VAL A 223 6.95 9.71 -5.50
CA VAL A 223 5.97 9.52 -4.41
C VAL A 223 4.54 9.62 -4.91
N LEU A 224 4.25 10.58 -5.79
CA LEU A 224 2.90 10.79 -6.31
C LEU A 224 2.49 9.68 -7.29
N SER A 225 3.39 9.21 -8.15
CA SER A 225 3.13 8.06 -9.03
C SER A 225 2.77 6.82 -8.20
N ILE A 226 3.57 6.52 -7.17
CA ILE A 226 3.31 5.39 -6.25
C ILE A 226 1.99 5.57 -5.49
N LEU A 227 1.61 6.80 -5.12
CA LEU A 227 0.34 7.08 -4.46
C LEU A 227 -0.85 6.81 -5.39
N CYS A 228 -0.81 7.34 -6.61
CA CYS A 228 -1.89 7.15 -7.58
C CYS A 228 -2.11 5.67 -7.88
N ASP A 229 -1.02 4.97 -8.17
CA ASP A 229 -0.99 3.51 -8.32
C ASP A 229 -1.65 2.80 -7.11
N CYS A 230 -1.19 3.10 -5.89
CA CYS A 230 -1.74 2.51 -4.67
C CYS A 230 -3.25 2.76 -4.49
N ILE A 231 -3.74 3.96 -4.83
CA ILE A 231 -5.16 4.31 -4.72
C ILE A 231 -5.98 3.54 -5.75
N LEU A 232 -5.49 3.44 -6.99
CA LEU A 232 -6.16 2.71 -8.07
C LEU A 232 -6.25 1.22 -7.75
N ASP A 233 -5.16 0.63 -7.24
CA ASP A 233 -5.16 -0.76 -6.77
C ASP A 233 -6.13 -0.99 -5.61
N THR A 234 -6.18 -0.06 -4.65
CA THR A 234 -7.14 -0.12 -3.54
C THR A 234 -8.58 -0.03 -4.04
N ALA A 235 -8.85 0.86 -4.98
CA ALA A 235 -10.19 1.05 -5.54
C ALA A 235 -10.66 -0.21 -6.28
N THR A 236 -9.81 -0.76 -7.14
CA THR A 236 -10.14 -1.93 -7.97
C THR A 236 -10.27 -3.21 -7.16
N THR A 237 -9.36 -3.45 -6.21
CA THR A 237 -9.29 -4.73 -5.48
C THR A 237 -10.07 -4.80 -4.19
N ILE A 238 -10.28 -3.66 -3.51
CA ILE A 238 -10.97 -3.60 -2.23
C ILE A 238 -12.31 -2.87 -2.36
N ALA A 239 -12.28 -1.61 -2.83
CA ALA A 239 -13.45 -0.75 -2.75
C ALA A 239 -14.62 -1.30 -3.58
N ILE A 240 -14.36 -1.73 -4.81
CA ILE A 240 -15.41 -2.22 -5.69
C ILE A 240 -16.04 -3.53 -5.20
N PRO A 241 -15.28 -4.61 -4.90
CA PRO A 241 -15.88 -5.81 -4.31
C PRO A 241 -16.62 -5.53 -2.99
N ALA A 242 -16.08 -4.65 -2.13
CA ALA A 242 -16.74 -4.29 -0.88
C ALA A 242 -18.08 -3.57 -1.12
N LEU A 243 -18.14 -2.62 -2.06
CA LEU A 243 -19.38 -1.93 -2.43
C LEU A 243 -20.44 -2.90 -2.96
N LEU A 244 -20.03 -3.90 -3.76
CA LEU A 244 -20.94 -4.93 -4.25
C LEU A 244 -21.48 -5.78 -3.10
N VAL A 245 -20.63 -6.28 -2.20
CA VAL A 245 -21.07 -7.03 -1.02
C VAL A 245 -22.02 -6.22 -0.15
N LEU A 246 -21.71 -4.94 0.10
CA LEU A 246 -22.57 -4.05 0.89
C LEU A 246 -23.94 -3.83 0.25
N SER A 247 -24.04 -3.90 -1.07
CA SER A 247 -25.32 -3.79 -1.77
C SER A 247 -26.27 -4.96 -1.50
N TYR A 248 -25.73 -6.13 -1.14
CA TYR A 248 -26.48 -7.34 -0.77
C TYR A 248 -26.66 -7.53 0.74
N ALA A 249 -25.97 -6.74 1.57
CA ALA A 249 -25.97 -6.92 3.02
C ALA A 249 -27.36 -6.80 3.66
N LYS A 250 -28.26 -5.99 3.08
CA LYS A 250 -29.64 -5.81 3.57
C LYS A 250 -30.57 -6.98 3.26
N ASP A 251 -30.25 -7.74 2.21
CA ASP A 251 -31.05 -8.88 1.78
C ASP A 251 -30.58 -10.20 2.42
N TYR A 252 -29.43 -10.19 3.09
CA TYR A 252 -28.84 -11.38 3.70
C TYR A 252 -29.55 -11.74 5.01
N ASP A 253 -30.07 -12.96 5.07
CA ASP A 253 -30.69 -13.52 6.27
C ASP A 253 -29.65 -14.34 7.07
N PHE A 254 -29.33 -13.86 8.27
CA PHE A 254 -28.38 -14.50 9.19
C PHE A 254 -28.89 -15.81 9.80
N SER A 255 -30.21 -15.99 9.90
CA SER A 255 -30.82 -17.23 10.41
C SER A 255 -30.74 -18.32 9.36
N LEU A 256 -31.03 -17.97 8.11
CA LEU A 256 -30.90 -18.87 6.95
C LEU A 256 -29.44 -19.07 6.53
N LYS A 257 -28.55 -18.14 6.90
CA LYS A 257 -27.16 -18.03 6.41
C LYS A 257 -27.11 -17.95 4.87
N GLY A 258 -27.97 -17.12 4.29
CA GLY A 258 -28.10 -16.95 2.86
C GLY A 258 -29.17 -15.95 2.48
N PHE A 259 -29.68 -16.06 1.25
CA PHE A 259 -30.78 -15.23 0.77
C PHE A 259 -32.05 -16.07 0.68
N ASP A 260 -33.18 -15.49 1.08
CA ASP A 260 -34.47 -16.18 1.06
C ASP A 260 -34.82 -16.73 -0.34
N SER A 261 -35.57 -17.83 -0.37
CA SER A 261 -36.02 -18.44 -1.63
C SER A 261 -36.76 -17.46 -2.56
N GLY A 262 -37.53 -16.52 -2.02
CA GLY A 262 -38.22 -15.49 -2.80
C GLY A 262 -37.26 -14.58 -3.57
N LYS A 263 -36.04 -14.36 -3.07
CA LYS A 263 -35.00 -13.61 -3.80
C LYS A 263 -34.44 -14.39 -4.97
N TRP A 264 -34.22 -15.69 -4.80
CA TRP A 264 -33.73 -16.55 -5.88
C TRP A 264 -34.75 -16.72 -7.02
N THR A 265 -36.04 -16.47 -6.76
CA THR A 265 -37.10 -16.45 -7.78
C THR A 265 -37.37 -15.06 -8.38
N ASP A 266 -36.77 -13.99 -7.84
CA ASP A 266 -36.88 -12.65 -8.41
C ASP A 266 -35.91 -12.52 -9.59
N ASP A 267 -36.43 -12.42 -10.81
CA ASP A 267 -35.63 -12.42 -12.03
C ASP A 267 -34.55 -11.32 -12.05
N ILE A 268 -34.88 -10.11 -11.56
CA ILE A 268 -33.97 -8.97 -11.60
C ILE A 268 -32.85 -9.18 -10.58
N TRP A 269 -33.21 -9.53 -9.35
CA TRP A 269 -32.26 -9.79 -8.28
C TRP A 269 -31.37 -10.98 -8.62
N PHE A 270 -31.96 -12.06 -9.14
CA PHE A 270 -31.27 -13.29 -9.51
C PHE A 270 -30.22 -13.03 -10.58
N VAL A 271 -30.58 -12.36 -11.69
CA VAL A 271 -29.62 -12.00 -12.75
C VAL A 271 -28.52 -11.09 -12.21
N ASN A 272 -28.84 -10.13 -11.34
CA ASN A 272 -27.83 -9.28 -10.71
C ASN A 272 -26.86 -10.10 -9.86
N VAL A 273 -27.37 -10.98 -8.99
CA VAL A 273 -26.54 -11.84 -8.13
C VAL A 273 -25.64 -12.75 -8.96
N LEU A 274 -26.18 -13.46 -9.95
CA LEU A 274 -25.41 -14.39 -10.78
C LEU A 274 -24.21 -13.69 -11.41
N ASN A 275 -24.37 -12.44 -11.87
CA ASN A 275 -23.29 -11.72 -12.52
C ASN A 275 -22.37 -10.98 -11.52
N GLU A 276 -22.91 -10.30 -10.51
CA GLU A 276 -22.11 -9.56 -9.52
C GLU A 276 -21.28 -10.49 -8.64
N PHE A 277 -21.76 -11.71 -8.38
CA PHE A 277 -21.01 -12.70 -7.59
C PHE A 277 -19.79 -13.23 -8.33
N GLN A 278 -19.76 -13.18 -9.66
CA GLN A 278 -18.55 -13.48 -10.45
C GLN A 278 -17.43 -12.47 -10.21
N MET A 279 -17.76 -11.30 -9.64
CA MET A 279 -16.81 -10.26 -9.27
C MET A 279 -16.47 -10.29 -7.78
N ILE A 280 -17.46 -10.56 -6.92
CA ILE A 280 -17.27 -10.67 -5.47
C ILE A 280 -16.44 -11.92 -5.12
N LEU A 281 -16.87 -13.07 -5.64
CA LEU A 281 -16.28 -14.36 -5.32
C LEU A 281 -15.01 -14.61 -6.14
N VAL A 282 -14.15 -15.45 -5.59
CA VAL A 282 -12.99 -15.98 -6.29
C VAL A 282 -13.49 -17.09 -7.20
N VAL A 283 -13.49 -16.81 -8.50
CA VAL A 283 -14.04 -17.70 -9.53
C VAL A 283 -13.02 -18.71 -10.05
N SER A 284 -11.73 -18.44 -9.86
CA SER A 284 -10.64 -19.34 -10.27
C SER A 284 -9.36 -19.08 -9.48
N TRP A 285 -8.39 -20.00 -9.58
CA TRP A 285 -7.06 -19.79 -9.01
C TRP A 285 -6.30 -18.65 -9.68
N ALA A 286 -6.53 -18.43 -10.98
CA ALA A 286 -5.96 -17.29 -11.69
C ALA A 286 -6.54 -15.97 -11.14
N ASP A 287 -7.86 -15.91 -10.90
CA ASP A 287 -8.52 -14.76 -10.27
C ASP A 287 -7.98 -14.50 -8.85
N LEU A 288 -7.75 -15.55 -8.07
CA LEU A 288 -7.10 -15.38 -6.76
C LEU A 288 -5.68 -14.83 -6.90
N ALA A 289 -4.89 -15.36 -7.84
CA ALA A 289 -3.52 -14.94 -8.06
C ALA A 289 -3.43 -13.47 -8.49
N THR A 290 -4.28 -13.01 -9.42
CA THR A 290 -4.30 -11.60 -9.86
C THR A 290 -4.65 -10.67 -8.68
N ARG A 291 -5.68 -11.01 -7.89
CA ARG A 291 -6.01 -10.28 -6.66
C ARG A 291 -4.81 -10.20 -5.71
N MET A 292 -4.05 -11.29 -5.54
CA MET A 292 -2.86 -11.28 -4.70
C MET A 292 -1.73 -10.40 -5.25
N VAL A 293 -1.53 -10.37 -6.57
CA VAL A 293 -0.53 -9.47 -7.20
C VAL A 293 -0.80 -8.02 -6.82
N PHE A 294 -2.05 -7.55 -6.99
CA PHE A 294 -2.44 -6.20 -6.57
C PHE A 294 -2.31 -6.00 -5.05
N SER A 295 -2.66 -7.03 -4.26
CA SER A 295 -2.55 -6.98 -2.80
C SER A 295 -1.10 -6.75 -2.33
N PHE A 296 -0.15 -7.45 -2.95
CA PHE A 296 1.28 -7.23 -2.71
C PHE A 296 1.77 -5.91 -3.29
N GLY A 297 1.26 -5.51 -4.46
CA GLY A 297 1.49 -4.20 -5.08
C GLY A 297 1.18 -3.06 -4.12
N MET A 298 -0.01 -3.05 -3.53
CA MET A 298 -0.41 -2.06 -2.50
C MET A 298 0.55 -2.00 -1.32
N ILE A 299 0.95 -3.15 -0.75
CA ILE A 299 1.93 -3.20 0.35
C ILE A 299 3.27 -2.59 -0.09
N SER A 300 3.72 -2.94 -1.30
CA SER A 300 4.94 -2.42 -1.89
C SER A 300 4.87 -0.91 -2.07
N SER A 301 3.79 -0.38 -2.64
CA SER A 301 3.56 1.05 -2.84
C SER A 301 3.54 1.82 -1.52
N MET A 302 2.79 1.35 -0.53
CA MET A 302 2.77 1.96 0.81
C MET A 302 4.17 2.00 1.42
N ASN A 303 4.94 0.92 1.31
CA ASN A 303 6.31 0.87 1.81
C ASN A 303 7.26 1.79 1.01
N GLY A 304 7.09 1.88 -0.30
CA GLY A 304 7.80 2.84 -1.17
C GLY A 304 7.58 4.28 -0.72
N MET A 305 6.33 4.67 -0.46
CA MET A 305 5.99 6.00 0.06
C MET A 305 6.63 6.27 1.42
N LYS A 306 6.56 5.32 2.37
CA LYS A 306 7.25 5.41 3.68
C LYS A 306 8.76 5.66 3.54
N ASN A 307 9.37 5.07 2.51
CA ASN A 307 10.80 5.20 2.27
C ASN A 307 11.21 6.56 1.67
N LEU A 308 10.32 7.20 0.92
CA LEU A 308 10.59 8.46 0.22
C LEU A 308 10.18 9.72 1.00
N VAL A 309 9.08 9.67 1.76
CA VAL A 309 8.49 10.85 2.43
C VAL A 309 9.33 11.26 3.65
N ARG A 310 9.76 12.52 3.71
CA ARG A 310 10.49 13.10 4.86
C ARG A 310 9.92 14.47 5.26
N PRO A 311 9.93 14.83 6.55
CA PRO A 311 9.57 16.17 6.98
C PRO A 311 10.69 17.16 6.62
N CYS A 312 10.32 18.36 6.19
CA CYS A 312 11.25 19.47 6.01
C CYS A 312 11.72 19.93 7.40
N VAL A 313 13.04 19.93 7.62
CA VAL A 313 13.64 20.51 8.81
C VAL A 313 13.79 21.99 8.54
N LYS A 314 13.02 22.85 9.23
CA LYS A 314 13.31 24.28 9.25
C LYS A 314 14.71 24.45 9.81
N ARG A 315 15.69 24.77 8.96
CA ARG A 315 17.01 25.18 9.40
C ARG A 315 16.81 26.56 10.03
N THR A 316 16.66 26.61 11.34
CA THR A 316 16.77 27.87 12.07
C THR A 316 18.10 28.49 11.67
N GLN A 317 18.06 29.66 11.05
CA GLN A 317 19.24 30.44 10.73
C GLN A 317 20.00 30.72 12.02
N VAL A 318 21.04 29.93 12.31
CA VAL A 318 22.17 30.40 13.13
C VAL A 318 23.04 31.21 12.18
N GLN A 319 22.53 32.38 11.77
CA GLN A 319 23.23 33.35 10.95
C GLN A 319 22.75 34.76 11.34
N THR A 320 22.75 35.05 12.64
CA THR A 320 22.44 36.40 13.18
C THR A 320 23.23 36.72 14.46
N THR A 321 24.43 36.14 14.65
CA THR A 321 25.28 36.52 15.80
C THR A 321 26.77 36.64 15.49
N MET A 322 27.22 36.36 14.26
CA MET A 322 28.62 36.63 13.85
C MET A 322 28.79 37.85 12.92
N MET A 323 27.73 38.64 12.69
CA MET A 323 27.80 39.90 11.94
C MET A 323 27.34 41.12 12.76
N THR A 324 27.43 41.04 14.10
CA THR A 324 27.10 42.17 15.00
C THR A 324 28.15 42.37 16.10
N THR A 325 29.40 41.99 15.83
CA THR A 325 30.59 42.39 16.61
C THR A 325 31.63 43.06 15.73
N ALA A 326 31.20 43.73 14.67
CA ALA A 326 32.04 44.62 13.88
C ALA A 326 31.36 45.98 13.71
N ALA A 327 31.50 46.82 14.73
CA ALA A 327 31.58 48.30 14.66
C ALA A 327 31.57 48.87 16.11
N PRO A 328 32.02 50.11 16.38
CA PRO A 328 32.90 51.01 15.61
C PRO A 328 34.02 51.62 16.48
N GLY A 329 35.12 52.04 15.85
CA GLY A 329 36.19 52.80 16.50
C GLY A 329 36.83 53.78 15.53
N SER A 330 36.16 54.90 15.31
CA SER A 330 36.64 56.05 14.56
C SER A 330 37.69 56.82 15.37
N ARG A 331 38.74 57.34 14.71
CA ARG A 331 39.05 58.78 14.59
C ARG A 331 40.42 59.07 13.90
N PRO A 332 40.68 60.32 13.45
CA PRO A 332 41.12 60.62 12.08
C PRO A 332 42.45 61.42 12.04
N SER A 333 42.75 61.95 10.83
CA SER A 333 43.67 63.09 10.53
C SER A 333 45.16 62.85 10.84
N SER A 334 46.15 63.35 10.10
CA SER A 334 46.33 64.22 8.92
C SER A 334 47.86 64.32 8.72
N THR A 335 48.34 64.58 7.49
CA THR A 335 49.61 65.30 7.17
C THR A 335 50.88 64.88 7.94
N MET A 336 51.91 64.31 7.30
CA MET A 336 52.79 64.92 6.28
C MET A 336 53.54 63.82 5.54
#